data_AF-A0A9P9S3M3-F1
#
_entry.id   AF-A0A9P9S3M3-F1
#
_cell.length_a   1.000
_cell.length_b   1.000
_cell.length_c   1.000
_cell.angle_alpha   90.00
_cell.angle_beta   90.00
_cell.angle_gamma   90.00
#
_symmetry.space_group_name_H-M   'P 1'
#
loop_
_entity.id
_entity.type
_entity.pdbx_description
1 polymer ?
#
loop_
_entity_poly.entity_id
_entity_poly.type
_entity_poly.pdbx_seq_one_letter_code
_entity_poly.pdbx_strand_id
1 'polypeptide(L)'
;LQSSTPSTFWRENIAHNGVTATLNDDSFKVFRNVVNDFGADSSGTNDASGAINNAINSGSRKGNGVSTRPAYVYVPGGTYKISNSINMLVNTFLVGGPLHIPIFVADASMGTKPVIQGFDNAQQSTNNFYTGIRNIIIRTTSINTGTAAVGLNWAVSQGTSLFNVIFDIPNYSSHIGITMKAVVNGNNEGGGSGTIISDCASNGGAIGIQLSNQQYNFKGLSFNGCNTGIYIDHTFVGTFQGLTFQNCNYGVNMSNGYNVGAISLIDSSVSSCNAGVYAAVTGNGEGSLAIDNFNFGSGVTAVKSSKDGSALLSGSIAPGSTWVIGNANPQNFQSGKVYQINRPTALLSGGKYYTKKQPQYENYDVSQFINVKSASGYTVYGDNQHDDSDAINAILTANAGCKIVYFPQGIYKVTQTIYVPPGSRIIGDVFSVITGIGANFYNAGSPQPIAQVGHSGDVG
;
A
#
# COMPACT_ATOMS: atom_id res chain seq x y z
N LEU A 1 10.48 18.51 16.90
CA LEU A 1 10.21 17.11 17.32
C LEU A 1 11.41 16.18 17.05
N GLN A 2 12.01 15.61 18.10
CA GLN A 2 13.07 14.60 17.99
C GLN A 2 12.48 13.18 18.11
N SER A 3 13.08 12.20 17.42
CA SER A 3 12.73 10.79 17.58
C SER A 3 13.12 10.27 18.96
N SER A 4 12.35 9.34 19.49
CA SER A 4 12.61 8.57 20.70
C SER A 4 12.85 7.09 20.38
N THR A 5 12.97 6.25 21.41
CA THR A 5 13.09 4.79 21.29
C THR A 5 12.00 4.14 22.15
N PRO A 6 10.73 4.21 21.73
CA PRO A 6 9.62 3.70 22.54
C PRO A 6 9.64 2.17 22.58
N SER A 7 9.18 1.58 23.69
CA SER A 7 9.05 0.12 23.83
C SER A 7 7.78 -0.43 23.20
N THR A 8 6.80 0.43 22.92
CA THR A 8 5.50 0.11 22.33
C THR A 8 5.17 1.12 21.25
N PHE A 9 4.44 0.70 20.24
CA PHE A 9 4.02 1.60 19.18
C PHE A 9 2.98 2.59 19.73
N TRP A 10 3.08 3.88 19.43
CA TRP A 10 2.20 4.91 19.99
C TRP A 10 0.70 4.62 19.84
N ARG A 11 0.29 3.95 18.76
CA ARG A 11 -1.11 3.56 18.53
C ARG A 11 -1.62 2.51 19.51
N GLU A 12 -0.76 1.81 20.21
CA GLU A 12 -1.18 0.85 21.24
C GLU A 12 -1.63 1.55 22.52
N ASN A 13 -1.09 2.75 22.79
CA ASN A 13 -1.29 3.46 24.06
C ASN A 13 -2.12 4.74 23.91
N ILE A 14 -2.27 5.29 22.71
CA ILE A 14 -3.03 6.52 22.52
C ILE A 14 -4.51 6.28 22.83
N ALA A 15 -5.17 7.27 23.43
CA ALA A 15 -6.60 7.16 23.70
C ALA A 15 -7.39 6.92 22.39
N HIS A 16 -8.17 5.84 22.36
CA HIS A 16 -9.01 5.45 21.23
C HIS A 16 -10.47 5.94 21.41
N ASN A 17 -10.67 7.26 21.39
CA ASN A 17 -11.96 7.93 21.56
C ASN A 17 -12.57 8.40 20.22
N GLY A 18 -12.27 7.70 19.13
CA GLY A 18 -12.90 7.93 17.83
C GLY A 18 -14.39 7.57 17.86
N VAL A 19 -15.17 8.21 17.00
CA VAL A 19 -16.62 7.98 16.86
C VAL A 19 -16.99 7.70 15.41
N THR A 20 -18.01 6.88 15.20
CA THR A 20 -18.61 6.64 13.90
C THR A 20 -19.85 7.51 13.74
N ALA A 21 -19.67 8.76 13.32
CA ALA A 21 -20.73 9.79 13.27
C ALA A 21 -22.00 9.39 12.47
N THR A 22 -21.88 8.44 11.54
CA THR A 22 -23.00 7.95 10.73
C THR A 22 -23.68 6.70 11.29
N LEU A 23 -23.16 6.17 12.40
CA LEU A 23 -23.63 4.95 13.03
C LEU A 23 -24.20 5.29 14.40
N ASN A 24 -25.47 4.98 14.63
CA ASN A 24 -26.13 5.14 15.93
C ASN A 24 -25.79 3.97 16.86
N ASP A 25 -24.50 3.76 17.13
CA ASP A 25 -23.98 2.69 17.99
C ASP A 25 -22.69 3.14 18.69
N ASP A 26 -22.84 3.66 19.91
CA ASP A 26 -21.71 4.12 20.74
C ASP A 26 -20.81 2.95 21.22
N SER A 27 -21.25 1.70 21.07
CA SER A 27 -20.45 0.53 21.41
C SER A 27 -19.50 0.09 20.29
N PHE A 28 -19.63 0.69 19.09
CA PHE A 28 -18.82 0.32 17.94
C PHE A 28 -17.35 0.68 18.16
N LYS A 29 -16.48 -0.34 18.15
CA LYS A 29 -15.04 -0.16 18.29
C LYS A 29 -14.36 -0.07 16.93
N VAL A 30 -13.70 1.07 16.69
CA VAL A 30 -12.86 1.29 15.50
C VAL A 30 -11.51 0.60 15.67
N PHE A 31 -10.79 0.91 16.74
CA PHE A 31 -9.53 0.27 17.08
C PHE A 31 -9.75 -1.09 17.77
N ARG A 32 -8.98 -2.09 17.35
CA ARG A 32 -9.15 -3.50 17.75
C ARG A 32 -7.79 -4.16 17.85
N ASN A 33 -7.42 -4.63 19.02
CA ASN A 33 -6.19 -5.40 19.23
C ASN A 33 -6.52 -6.91 19.14
N VAL A 34 -5.93 -7.61 18.16
CA VAL A 34 -6.25 -9.02 17.93
C VAL A 34 -5.92 -9.93 19.12
N VAL A 35 -4.91 -9.57 19.93
CA VAL A 35 -4.51 -10.37 21.11
C VAL A 35 -5.37 -9.98 22.31
N ASN A 36 -5.36 -8.70 22.68
CA ASN A 36 -5.98 -8.24 23.93
C ASN A 36 -7.52 -8.28 23.88
N ASP A 37 -8.12 -7.98 22.72
CA ASP A 37 -9.58 -7.88 22.60
C ASP A 37 -10.21 -9.18 22.04
N PHE A 38 -9.46 -9.98 21.28
CA PHE A 38 -9.99 -11.13 20.53
C PHE A 38 -9.27 -12.46 20.80
N GLY A 39 -8.23 -12.48 21.64
CA GLY A 39 -7.58 -13.71 22.08
C GLY A 39 -6.76 -14.43 21.01
N ALA A 40 -6.23 -13.72 20.01
CA ALA A 40 -5.32 -14.30 19.03
C ALA A 40 -4.04 -14.82 19.70
N ASP A 41 -3.67 -16.07 19.42
CA ASP A 41 -2.41 -16.65 19.91
C ASP A 41 -1.22 -16.07 19.12
N SER A 42 -0.41 -15.26 19.81
CA SER A 42 0.80 -14.64 19.28
C SER A 42 2.07 -15.48 19.48
N SER A 43 1.96 -16.68 20.07
CA SER A 43 3.08 -17.62 20.24
C SER A 43 3.36 -18.47 19.00
N GLY A 44 2.37 -18.64 18.13
CA GLY A 44 2.43 -19.50 16.94
C GLY A 44 2.06 -20.97 17.20
N THR A 45 1.63 -21.29 18.43
CA THR A 45 1.27 -22.66 18.82
C THR A 45 -0.12 -23.04 18.30
N ASN A 46 -1.12 -22.22 18.56
CA ASN A 46 -2.51 -22.43 18.18
C ASN A 46 -2.90 -21.54 16.99
N ASP A 47 -3.95 -21.94 16.28
CA ASP A 47 -4.47 -21.16 15.16
C ASP A 47 -5.05 -19.82 15.61
N ALA A 48 -4.52 -18.72 15.06
CA ALA A 48 -4.96 -17.36 15.32
C ALA A 48 -6.01 -16.85 14.31
N SER A 49 -6.30 -17.62 13.25
CA SER A 49 -7.14 -17.18 12.13
C SER A 49 -8.53 -16.71 12.57
N GLY A 50 -9.16 -17.45 13.50
CA GLY A 50 -10.49 -17.13 14.01
C GLY A 50 -10.52 -15.81 14.76
N ALA A 51 -9.60 -15.59 15.69
CA ALA A 51 -9.50 -14.36 16.47
C ALA A 51 -9.25 -13.13 15.59
N ILE A 52 -8.35 -13.24 14.61
CA ILE A 52 -8.06 -12.14 13.68
C ILE A 52 -9.28 -11.83 12.78
N ASN A 53 -9.94 -12.86 12.25
CA ASN A 53 -11.18 -12.66 11.47
C ASN A 53 -12.31 -12.05 12.32
N ASN A 54 -12.42 -12.44 13.60
CA ASN A 54 -13.38 -11.85 14.53
C ASN A 54 -13.07 -10.37 14.78
N ALA A 55 -11.79 -10.00 14.94
CA ALA A 55 -11.37 -8.61 15.04
C ALA A 55 -11.74 -7.81 13.78
N ILE A 56 -11.60 -8.39 12.58
CA ILE A 56 -12.00 -7.72 11.34
C ILE A 56 -13.52 -7.56 11.26
N ASN A 57 -14.30 -8.59 11.61
CA ASN A 57 -15.74 -8.62 11.36
C ASN A 57 -16.59 -7.98 12.48
N SER A 58 -16.05 -7.79 13.69
CA SER A 58 -16.79 -7.24 14.83
C SER A 58 -17.49 -5.91 14.52
N GLY A 59 -18.71 -5.74 15.05
CA GLY A 59 -19.56 -4.57 14.80
C GLY A 59 -20.43 -4.65 13.55
N SER A 60 -20.89 -5.87 13.16
CA SER A 60 -21.81 -6.10 12.04
C SER A 60 -21.33 -5.50 10.71
N ARG A 61 -20.05 -5.68 10.39
CA ARG A 61 -19.38 -4.99 9.27
C ARG A 61 -19.62 -5.61 7.90
N LYS A 62 -19.67 -6.95 7.83
CA LYS A 62 -19.81 -7.67 6.57
C LYS A 62 -21.02 -7.17 5.77
N GLY A 63 -20.80 -6.80 4.51
CA GLY A 63 -21.82 -6.22 3.62
C GLY A 63 -22.26 -4.79 3.93
N ASN A 64 -21.76 -4.18 5.01
CA ASN A 64 -22.22 -2.88 5.53
C ASN A 64 -21.07 -1.87 5.75
N GLY A 65 -19.85 -2.22 5.35
CA GLY A 65 -18.61 -1.56 5.82
C GLY A 65 -18.11 -0.36 5.02
N VAL A 66 -18.68 -0.09 3.83
CA VAL A 66 -18.04 0.76 2.80
C VAL A 66 -17.52 2.09 3.33
N SER A 67 -18.31 2.84 4.09
CA SER A 67 -17.88 4.10 4.72
C SER A 67 -18.30 4.28 6.19
N THR A 68 -19.28 3.50 6.68
CA THR A 68 -19.91 3.75 7.99
C THR A 68 -19.32 2.93 9.13
N ARG A 69 -18.57 1.86 8.83
CA ARG A 69 -18.02 0.94 9.81
C ARG A 69 -16.52 0.68 9.55
N PRO A 70 -15.64 1.66 9.82
CA PRO A 70 -14.20 1.49 9.70
C PRO A 70 -13.64 0.56 10.76
N ALA A 71 -12.51 -0.10 10.47
CA ALA A 71 -11.79 -0.90 11.46
C ALA A 71 -10.28 -0.74 11.34
N TYR A 72 -9.65 -0.34 12.44
CA TYR A 72 -8.21 -0.38 12.63
C TYR A 72 -7.87 -1.64 13.43
N VAL A 73 -7.45 -2.69 12.74
CA VAL A 73 -7.12 -3.98 13.34
C VAL A 73 -5.61 -4.02 13.59
N TYR A 74 -5.22 -3.83 14.84
CA TYR A 74 -3.85 -3.85 15.29
C TYR A 74 -3.39 -5.27 15.62
N VAL A 75 -2.23 -5.65 15.09
CA VAL A 75 -1.57 -6.93 15.32
C VAL A 75 -0.26 -6.67 16.08
N PRO A 76 -0.21 -6.93 17.40
CA PRO A 76 1.03 -6.83 18.16
C PRO A 76 2.15 -7.73 17.62
N GLY A 77 3.38 -7.48 18.01
CA GLY A 77 4.51 -8.35 17.65
C GLY A 77 4.31 -9.77 18.15
N GLY A 78 4.58 -10.76 17.29
CA GLY A 78 4.37 -12.16 17.60
C GLY A 78 4.39 -13.05 16.36
N THR A 79 4.24 -14.35 16.58
CA THR A 79 4.04 -15.35 15.52
C THR A 79 2.60 -15.84 15.59
N TYR A 80 1.88 -15.77 14.47
CA TYR A 80 0.48 -16.14 14.38
C TYR A 80 0.36 -17.28 13.37
N LYS A 81 -0.03 -18.46 13.85
CA LYS A 81 -0.32 -19.60 12.98
C LYS A 81 -1.64 -19.35 12.27
N ILE A 82 -1.67 -19.47 10.94
CA ILE A 82 -2.83 -19.20 10.09
C ILE A 82 -3.26 -20.49 9.38
N SER A 83 -4.34 -21.12 9.84
CA SER A 83 -4.94 -22.30 9.20
C SER A 83 -6.18 -22.01 8.35
N ASN A 84 -6.70 -20.76 8.41
CA ASN A 84 -7.77 -20.27 7.56
C ASN A 84 -7.45 -18.86 7.08
N SER A 85 -7.84 -18.52 5.85
CA SER A 85 -7.59 -17.19 5.28
C SER A 85 -8.10 -16.08 6.20
N ILE A 86 -7.28 -15.04 6.37
CA ILE A 86 -7.70 -13.78 6.98
C ILE A 86 -8.50 -13.00 5.93
N ASN A 87 -9.79 -12.81 6.15
CA ASN A 87 -10.71 -12.20 5.19
C ASN A 87 -10.87 -10.72 5.48
N MET A 88 -10.26 -9.89 4.65
CA MET A 88 -10.41 -8.44 4.73
C MET A 88 -11.81 -8.03 4.29
N LEU A 89 -12.31 -6.95 4.90
CA LEU A 89 -13.52 -6.25 4.49
C LEU A 89 -13.12 -4.85 3.99
N VAL A 90 -13.93 -4.22 3.14
CA VAL A 90 -13.72 -2.80 2.79
C VAL A 90 -13.64 -1.93 4.05
N ASN A 91 -12.91 -0.81 3.97
CA ASN A 91 -12.74 0.11 5.10
C ASN A 91 -12.03 -0.52 6.32
N THR A 92 -11.09 -1.45 6.08
CA THR A 92 -10.31 -2.15 7.11
C THR A 92 -8.82 -1.91 6.92
N PHE A 93 -8.13 -1.51 7.98
CA PHE A 93 -6.68 -1.41 8.01
C PHE A 93 -6.13 -2.46 8.97
N LEU A 94 -5.48 -3.49 8.43
CA LEU A 94 -4.77 -4.51 9.21
C LEU A 94 -3.31 -4.06 9.37
N VAL A 95 -2.94 -3.67 10.58
CA VAL A 95 -1.65 -3.01 10.84
C VAL A 95 -0.89 -3.74 11.93
N GLY A 96 0.24 -4.33 11.57
CA GLY A 96 1.18 -4.88 12.54
C GLY A 96 1.99 -3.81 13.27
N GLY A 97 2.44 -4.15 14.47
CA GLY A 97 3.38 -3.35 15.25
C GLY A 97 4.69 -3.12 14.49
N PRO A 98 5.05 -1.87 14.12
CA PRO A 98 6.24 -1.61 13.30
C PRO A 98 7.57 -1.81 14.05
N LEU A 99 7.57 -1.78 15.39
CA LEU A 99 8.76 -2.03 16.21
C LEU A 99 9.14 -3.52 16.24
N HIS A 100 8.14 -4.39 16.19
CA HIS A 100 8.27 -5.84 16.14
C HIS A 100 7.24 -6.39 15.16
N ILE A 101 7.64 -6.51 13.89
CA ILE A 101 6.73 -6.88 12.80
C ILE A 101 6.14 -8.28 13.06
N PRO A 102 4.81 -8.44 13.18
CA PRO A 102 4.18 -9.74 13.36
C PRO A 102 4.36 -10.64 12.14
N ILE A 103 4.40 -11.95 12.42
CA ILE A 103 4.59 -12.98 11.40
C ILE A 103 3.35 -13.85 11.31
N PHE A 104 2.71 -13.87 10.14
CA PHE A 104 1.66 -14.80 9.81
C PHE A 104 2.28 -16.02 9.15
N VAL A 105 2.25 -17.16 9.85
CA VAL A 105 2.79 -18.42 9.36
C VAL A 105 1.66 -19.28 8.85
N ALA A 106 1.63 -19.53 7.54
CA ALA A 106 0.66 -20.43 6.94
C ALA A 106 0.83 -21.84 7.50
N ASP A 107 -0.26 -22.45 7.95
CA ASP A 107 -0.31 -23.88 8.22
C ASP A 107 -0.26 -24.67 6.89
N ALA A 108 0.28 -25.88 6.93
CA ALA A 108 0.39 -26.74 5.75
C ALA A 108 -0.97 -27.02 5.07
N SER A 109 -2.07 -26.98 5.84
CA SER A 109 -3.44 -27.19 5.36
C SER A 109 -4.01 -26.06 4.50
N MET A 110 -3.36 -24.89 4.44
CA MET A 110 -3.83 -23.76 3.63
C MET A 110 -3.91 -24.11 2.13
N GLY A 111 -2.97 -24.93 1.64
CA GLY A 111 -2.88 -25.25 0.21
C GLY A 111 -2.89 -23.99 -0.65
N THR A 112 -3.84 -23.91 -1.59
CA THR A 112 -3.99 -22.77 -2.52
C THR A 112 -4.78 -21.59 -1.94
N LYS A 113 -5.36 -21.72 -0.73
CA LYS A 113 -6.05 -20.61 -0.07
C LYS A 113 -5.02 -19.53 0.29
N PRO A 114 -5.29 -18.24 0.01
CA PRO A 114 -4.35 -17.19 0.38
C PRO A 114 -4.28 -17.05 1.91
N VAL A 115 -3.09 -16.78 2.46
CA VAL A 115 -2.94 -16.47 3.90
C VAL A 115 -3.82 -15.28 4.28
N ILE A 116 -3.82 -14.25 3.42
CA ILE A 116 -4.74 -13.12 3.53
C ILE A 116 -5.55 -13.01 2.24
N GLN A 117 -6.88 -13.10 2.38
CA GLN A 117 -7.84 -12.72 1.35
C GLN A 117 -8.06 -11.21 1.48
N GLY A 118 -7.30 -10.44 0.70
CA GLY A 118 -7.10 -8.99 0.90
C GLY A 118 -8.19 -8.08 0.35
N PHE A 119 -9.22 -8.64 -0.28
CA PHE A 119 -10.38 -7.90 -0.78
C PHE A 119 -11.68 -8.51 -0.24
N ASP A 120 -12.73 -7.69 -0.19
CA ASP A 120 -14.07 -8.04 0.25
C ASP A 120 -14.88 -8.64 -0.91
N ASN A 121 -15.21 -9.93 -0.79
CA ASN A 121 -16.04 -10.65 -1.75
C ASN A 121 -17.50 -10.14 -1.82
N ALA A 122 -17.93 -9.28 -0.89
CA ALA A 122 -19.23 -8.61 -0.98
C ALA A 122 -19.24 -7.44 -1.97
N GLN A 123 -18.08 -7.05 -2.51
CA GLN A 123 -17.92 -5.95 -3.44
C GLN A 123 -17.24 -6.41 -4.72
N GLN A 124 -17.57 -5.75 -5.84
CA GLN A 124 -16.82 -5.96 -7.07
C GLN A 124 -15.36 -5.55 -6.90
N SER A 125 -14.46 -6.14 -7.69
CA SER A 125 -13.02 -5.84 -7.63
C SER A 125 -12.75 -4.34 -7.82
N THR A 126 -13.48 -3.67 -8.72
CA THR A 126 -13.41 -2.22 -8.99
C THR A 126 -14.00 -1.33 -7.88
N ASN A 127 -14.72 -1.91 -6.92
CA ASN A 127 -15.38 -1.19 -5.82
C ASN A 127 -14.74 -1.50 -4.45
N ASN A 128 -13.64 -2.25 -4.43
CA ASN A 128 -12.91 -2.62 -3.22
C ASN A 128 -12.01 -1.46 -2.74
N PHE A 129 -12.63 -0.45 -2.12
CA PHE A 129 -11.94 0.76 -1.64
C PHE A 129 -11.52 0.69 -0.17
N TYR A 130 -10.67 1.63 0.24
CA TYR A 130 -10.38 1.95 1.65
C TYR A 130 -9.82 0.78 2.50
N THR A 131 -9.05 -0.12 1.89
CA THR A 131 -8.43 -1.26 2.59
C THR A 131 -6.92 -1.10 2.67
N GLY A 132 -6.35 -1.34 3.85
CA GLY A 132 -4.92 -1.23 4.10
C GLY A 132 -4.32 -2.47 4.75
N ILE A 133 -3.11 -2.86 4.36
CA ILE A 133 -2.28 -3.82 5.10
C ILE A 133 -0.90 -3.22 5.30
N ARG A 134 -0.41 -3.24 6.55
CA ARG A 134 0.90 -2.67 6.91
C ARG A 134 1.67 -3.52 7.89
N ASN A 135 2.99 -3.59 7.73
CA ASN A 135 3.92 -4.18 8.69
C ASN A 135 3.56 -5.62 9.05
N ILE A 136 3.52 -6.54 8.07
CA ILE A 136 3.27 -7.96 8.33
C ILE A 136 4.27 -8.78 7.52
N ILE A 137 4.84 -9.81 8.15
CA ILE A 137 5.55 -10.86 7.44
C ILE A 137 4.56 -11.98 7.15
N ILE A 138 4.37 -12.34 5.88
CA ILE A 138 3.55 -13.47 5.45
C ILE A 138 4.49 -14.61 5.05
N ARG A 139 4.49 -15.68 5.83
CA ARG A 139 5.40 -16.82 5.68
C ARG A 139 4.65 -18.06 5.22
N THR A 140 5.14 -18.69 4.16
CA THR A 140 4.55 -19.92 3.58
C THR A 140 5.45 -21.14 3.70
N THR A 141 6.51 -21.07 4.53
CA THR A 141 7.55 -22.10 4.63
C THR A 141 7.09 -23.45 5.16
N SER A 142 5.92 -23.51 5.81
CA SER A 142 5.32 -24.77 6.28
C SER A 142 4.59 -25.53 5.17
N ILE A 143 4.37 -24.91 4.01
CA ILE A 143 3.76 -25.55 2.84
C ILE A 143 4.89 -26.11 1.96
N ASN A 144 4.75 -27.36 1.52
CA ASN A 144 5.74 -28.03 0.68
C ASN A 144 5.98 -27.26 -0.62
N THR A 145 7.24 -27.18 -1.06
CA THR A 145 7.65 -26.41 -2.25
C THR A 145 6.94 -26.83 -3.54
N GLY A 146 6.58 -28.11 -3.69
CA GLY A 146 5.82 -28.60 -4.84
C GLY A 146 4.33 -28.25 -4.83
N THR A 147 3.78 -27.84 -3.68
CA THR A 147 2.36 -27.48 -3.53
C THR A 147 2.17 -26.01 -3.87
N ALA A 148 1.15 -25.68 -4.65
CA ALA A 148 0.81 -24.28 -4.91
C ALA A 148 0.30 -23.60 -3.63
N ALA A 149 0.83 -22.42 -3.31
CA ALA A 149 0.44 -21.61 -2.18
C ALA A 149 0.41 -20.12 -2.53
N VAL A 150 -0.39 -19.34 -1.81
CA VAL A 150 -0.55 -17.89 -2.03
C VAL A 150 -0.41 -17.15 -0.71
N GLY A 151 0.45 -16.13 -0.67
CA GLY A 151 0.57 -15.25 0.49
C GLY A 151 -0.64 -14.32 0.62
N LEU A 152 -0.88 -13.51 -0.41
CA LEU A 152 -1.91 -12.47 -0.42
C LEU A 152 -2.69 -12.48 -1.74
N ASN A 153 -4.02 -12.43 -1.65
CA ASN A 153 -4.87 -12.09 -2.80
C ASN A 153 -5.33 -10.62 -2.70
N TRP A 154 -4.74 -9.74 -3.52
CA TRP A 154 -4.88 -8.27 -3.43
C TRP A 154 -5.67 -7.67 -4.60
N ALA A 155 -6.88 -8.19 -4.83
CA ALA A 155 -7.77 -7.70 -5.89
C ALA A 155 -8.60 -6.47 -5.44
N VAL A 156 -7.93 -5.34 -5.28
CA VAL A 156 -8.50 -4.11 -4.69
C VAL A 156 -8.49 -2.92 -5.64
N SER A 157 -9.08 -1.80 -5.22
CA SER A 157 -9.23 -0.56 -6.00
C SER A 157 -8.67 0.68 -5.29
N GLN A 158 -9.15 1.89 -5.62
CA GLN A 158 -8.60 3.15 -5.09
C GLN A 158 -8.78 3.33 -3.57
N GLY A 159 -8.00 4.22 -2.97
CA GLY A 159 -8.02 4.46 -1.52
C GLY A 159 -7.44 3.30 -0.70
N THR A 160 -6.76 2.36 -1.34
CA THR A 160 -6.13 1.20 -0.69
C THR A 160 -4.63 1.40 -0.59
N SER A 161 -3.99 0.72 0.37
CA SER A 161 -2.53 0.78 0.52
C SER A 161 -1.94 -0.54 1.03
N LEU A 162 -0.90 -1.01 0.36
CA LEU A 162 -0.04 -2.09 0.85
C LEU A 162 1.34 -1.50 1.13
N PHE A 163 1.78 -1.57 2.39
CA PHE A 163 3.01 -0.92 2.83
C PHE A 163 3.82 -1.79 3.78
N ASN A 164 5.12 -1.98 3.52
CA ASN A 164 6.02 -2.72 4.43
C ASN A 164 5.50 -4.13 4.76
N VAL A 165 5.04 -4.87 3.75
CA VAL A 165 4.67 -6.29 3.85
C VAL A 165 5.78 -7.13 3.24
N ILE A 166 6.19 -8.15 3.96
CA ILE A 166 7.31 -9.01 3.58
C ILE A 166 6.77 -10.42 3.33
N PHE A 167 7.02 -10.95 2.15
CA PHE A 167 6.69 -12.33 1.79
C PHE A 167 7.93 -13.20 1.99
N ASP A 168 7.85 -14.13 2.94
CA ASP A 168 8.91 -15.08 3.26
C ASP A 168 8.53 -16.46 2.72
N ILE A 169 9.06 -16.78 1.55
CA ILE A 169 8.62 -17.90 0.72
C ILE A 169 9.82 -18.82 0.45
N PRO A 170 9.67 -20.15 0.53
CA PRO A 170 10.74 -21.06 0.13
C PRO A 170 11.23 -20.81 -1.29
N ASN A 171 12.54 -20.89 -1.50
CA ASN A 171 13.13 -20.93 -2.83
C ASN A 171 12.67 -22.19 -3.59
N TYR A 172 12.66 -22.12 -4.92
CA TYR A 172 12.28 -23.25 -5.79
C TYR A 172 10.90 -23.86 -5.46
N SER A 173 9.97 -23.02 -5.02
CA SER A 173 8.59 -23.41 -4.71
C SER A 173 7.61 -22.96 -5.78
N SER A 174 6.42 -23.58 -5.78
CA SER A 174 5.25 -23.18 -6.57
C SER A 174 4.46 -22.04 -5.91
N HIS A 175 5.03 -21.34 -4.93
CA HIS A 175 4.34 -20.36 -4.12
C HIS A 175 4.36 -18.97 -4.78
N ILE A 176 3.30 -18.20 -4.54
CA ILE A 176 3.13 -16.83 -5.03
C ILE A 176 3.01 -15.88 -3.84
N GLY A 177 3.74 -14.77 -3.85
CA GLY A 177 3.61 -13.72 -2.83
C GLY A 177 2.27 -13.03 -2.92
N ILE A 178 2.04 -12.29 -4.00
CA ILE A 178 0.78 -11.58 -4.28
C ILE A 178 0.16 -12.14 -5.56
N THR A 179 -1.13 -12.43 -5.51
CA THR A 179 -1.99 -12.61 -6.69
C THR A 179 -3.12 -11.57 -6.66
N MET A 180 -3.75 -11.31 -7.80
CA MET A 180 -4.87 -10.37 -7.91
C MET A 180 -6.00 -11.05 -8.67
N LYS A 181 -6.79 -11.87 -7.96
CA LYS A 181 -7.88 -12.67 -8.56
C LYS A 181 -9.15 -12.49 -7.76
N ALA A 182 -10.07 -11.67 -8.25
CA ALA A 182 -11.40 -11.57 -7.67
C ALA A 182 -12.35 -12.56 -8.34
N VAL A 183 -13.01 -13.37 -7.52
CA VAL A 183 -14.15 -14.19 -7.93
C VAL A 183 -15.35 -13.75 -7.10
N VAL A 184 -16.24 -12.98 -7.70
CA VAL A 184 -17.42 -12.40 -7.03
C VAL A 184 -18.65 -13.02 -7.69
N ASN A 185 -19.52 -13.63 -6.87
CA ASN A 185 -20.72 -14.34 -7.33
C ASN A 185 -20.45 -15.37 -8.45
N GLY A 186 -19.30 -16.06 -8.38
CA GLY A 186 -18.89 -17.06 -9.38
C GLY A 186 -18.27 -16.49 -10.65
N ASN A 187 -18.21 -15.17 -10.82
CA ASN A 187 -17.61 -14.51 -11.97
C ASN A 187 -16.18 -14.07 -11.66
N ASN A 188 -15.27 -14.32 -12.60
CA ASN A 188 -13.92 -13.76 -12.52
C ASN A 188 -13.96 -12.29 -12.94
N GLU A 189 -13.68 -11.39 -12.00
CA GLU A 189 -13.73 -9.94 -12.23
C GLU A 189 -12.34 -9.31 -12.48
N GLY A 190 -11.29 -10.12 -12.60
CA GLY A 190 -9.92 -9.60 -12.61
C GLY A 190 -9.57 -8.94 -11.28
N GLY A 191 -8.47 -8.19 -11.22
CA GLY A 191 -7.93 -7.75 -9.92
C GLY A 191 -8.19 -6.31 -9.49
N GLY A 192 -9.09 -5.56 -10.14
CA GLY A 192 -9.55 -4.22 -9.69
C GLY A 192 -8.86 -3.01 -10.33
N SER A 193 -8.86 -1.88 -9.62
CA SER A 193 -8.40 -0.55 -10.07
C SER A 193 -7.51 0.11 -9.01
N GLY A 194 -6.37 -0.51 -8.71
CA GLY A 194 -5.52 -0.16 -7.58
C GLY A 194 -4.77 1.16 -7.75
N THR A 195 -4.07 1.57 -6.69
CA THR A 195 -3.29 2.83 -6.72
C THR A 195 -1.83 2.60 -6.36
N ILE A 196 -1.53 1.99 -5.20
CA ILE A 196 -0.15 1.86 -4.75
C ILE A 196 0.15 0.57 -3.97
N ILE A 197 1.28 -0.07 -4.30
CA ILE A 197 1.99 -1.04 -3.45
C ILE A 197 3.38 -0.46 -3.19
N SER A 198 3.76 -0.33 -1.93
CA SER A 198 4.99 0.39 -1.57
C SER A 198 5.81 -0.32 -0.51
N ASP A 199 7.13 -0.23 -0.64
CA ASP A 199 8.09 -0.62 0.38
C ASP A 199 7.93 -2.08 0.86
N CYS A 200 7.43 -2.98 -0.01
CA CYS A 200 7.25 -4.40 0.26
C CYS A 200 8.42 -5.22 -0.28
N ALA A 201 8.59 -6.44 0.25
CA ALA A 201 9.64 -7.34 -0.20
C ALA A 201 9.14 -8.76 -0.40
N SER A 202 9.69 -9.49 -1.37
CA SER A 202 9.49 -10.93 -1.53
C SER A 202 10.83 -11.65 -1.54
N ASN A 203 10.98 -12.61 -0.63
CA ASN A 203 12.13 -13.51 -0.54
C ASN A 203 11.67 -14.91 -0.98
N GLY A 204 12.27 -15.44 -2.05
CA GLY A 204 11.92 -16.72 -2.65
C GLY A 204 10.59 -16.72 -3.42
N GLY A 205 10.09 -17.92 -3.73
CA GLY A 205 8.83 -18.14 -4.47
C GLY A 205 8.95 -18.27 -5.99
N ALA A 206 7.92 -18.83 -6.62
CA ALA A 206 7.81 -18.87 -8.08
C ALA A 206 7.60 -17.45 -8.64
N ILE A 207 6.70 -16.69 -8.00
CA ILE A 207 6.32 -15.34 -8.41
C ILE A 207 6.20 -14.45 -7.16
N GLY A 208 6.90 -13.32 -7.15
CA GLY A 208 6.73 -12.31 -6.10
C GLY A 208 5.36 -11.64 -6.20
N ILE A 209 5.05 -11.03 -7.35
CA ILE A 209 3.74 -10.45 -7.67
C ILE A 209 3.23 -10.98 -9.01
N GLN A 210 2.07 -11.64 -9.00
CA GLN A 210 1.26 -11.91 -10.18
C GLN A 210 0.25 -10.76 -10.34
N LEU A 211 0.61 -9.79 -11.18
CA LEU A 211 -0.15 -8.57 -11.41
C LEU A 211 -1.28 -8.82 -12.42
N SER A 212 -2.52 -8.54 -12.00
CA SER A 212 -3.70 -8.48 -12.87
C SER A 212 -4.60 -7.33 -12.41
N ASN A 213 -4.40 -6.11 -12.91
CA ASN A 213 -5.15 -4.92 -12.44
C ASN A 213 -5.10 -3.79 -13.47
N GLN A 214 -6.11 -2.92 -13.53
CA GLN A 214 -6.15 -1.81 -14.49
C GLN A 214 -4.92 -0.92 -14.43
N GLN A 215 -4.57 -0.41 -13.25
CA GLN A 215 -3.38 0.42 -13.06
C GLN A 215 -2.76 0.28 -11.68
N TYR A 216 -1.45 0.54 -11.58
CA TYR A 216 -0.76 0.62 -10.29
C TYR A 216 0.53 1.46 -10.33
N ASN A 217 0.84 2.06 -9.18
CA ASN A 217 2.18 2.49 -8.83
C ASN A 217 2.83 1.47 -7.87
N PHE A 218 3.99 0.93 -8.24
CA PHE A 218 4.83 0.08 -7.40
C PHE A 218 6.06 0.87 -7.01
N LYS A 219 6.27 1.10 -5.72
CA LYS A 219 7.34 1.98 -5.23
C LYS A 219 8.24 1.29 -4.21
N GLY A 220 9.54 1.25 -4.46
CA GLY A 220 10.52 0.79 -3.47
C GLY A 220 10.41 -0.70 -3.12
N LEU A 221 10.08 -1.55 -4.09
CA LEU A 221 9.90 -2.99 -3.83
C LEU A 221 11.22 -3.76 -4.03
N SER A 222 11.40 -4.83 -3.25
CA SER A 222 12.57 -5.71 -3.35
C SER A 222 12.17 -7.16 -3.61
N PHE A 223 12.83 -7.80 -4.55
CA PHE A 223 12.63 -9.21 -4.90
C PHE A 223 13.97 -9.92 -4.87
N ASN A 224 14.09 -10.95 -4.05
CA ASN A 224 15.31 -11.73 -3.89
C ASN A 224 15.02 -13.23 -3.90
N GLY A 225 15.57 -13.98 -4.85
CA GLY A 225 15.38 -15.43 -4.91
C GLY A 225 14.06 -15.89 -5.54
N CYS A 226 13.21 -14.96 -6.00
CA CYS A 226 12.02 -15.30 -6.78
C CYS A 226 12.42 -15.85 -8.15
N ASN A 227 11.73 -16.87 -8.69
CA ASN A 227 11.93 -17.22 -10.10
C ASN A 227 11.52 -16.03 -11.01
N THR A 228 10.38 -15.41 -10.75
CA THR A 228 10.00 -14.13 -11.37
C THR A 228 9.62 -13.12 -10.29
N GLY A 229 10.22 -11.92 -10.30
CA GLY A 229 9.87 -10.86 -9.36
C GLY A 229 8.43 -10.41 -9.56
N ILE A 230 8.11 -9.90 -10.74
CA ILE A 230 6.77 -9.48 -11.14
C ILE A 230 6.39 -10.16 -12.46
N TYR A 231 5.34 -10.96 -12.45
CA TYR A 231 4.69 -11.47 -13.66
C TYR A 231 3.45 -10.63 -13.94
N ILE A 232 3.40 -10.02 -15.12
CA ILE A 232 2.26 -9.20 -15.55
C ILE A 232 1.30 -10.09 -16.34
N ASP A 233 0.25 -10.52 -15.67
CA ASP A 233 -0.86 -11.24 -16.27
C ASP A 233 -1.75 -10.27 -17.06
N HIS A 234 -2.11 -9.14 -16.44
CA HIS A 234 -2.87 -8.07 -17.10
C HIS A 234 -2.60 -6.70 -16.48
N THR A 235 -2.40 -5.67 -17.29
CA THR A 235 -2.50 -4.27 -16.83
C THR A 235 -2.70 -3.30 -17.98
N PHE A 236 -3.37 -2.18 -17.75
CA PHE A 236 -3.40 -1.07 -18.72
C PHE A 236 -2.19 -0.16 -18.55
N VAL A 237 -1.89 0.25 -17.30
CA VAL A 237 -0.76 1.13 -17.00
C VAL A 237 -0.06 0.76 -15.70
N GLY A 238 1.25 0.52 -15.75
CA GLY A 238 2.07 0.24 -14.56
C GLY A 238 3.25 1.20 -14.42
N THR A 239 3.43 1.80 -13.26
CA THR A 239 4.67 2.54 -12.92
C THR A 239 5.44 1.78 -11.84
N PHE A 240 6.68 1.42 -12.14
CA PHE A 240 7.56 0.65 -11.27
C PHE A 240 8.77 1.50 -10.92
N GLN A 241 8.77 2.11 -9.73
CA GLN A 241 9.77 3.09 -9.31
C GLN A 241 10.62 2.57 -8.14
N GLY A 242 11.94 2.57 -8.32
CA GLY A 242 12.88 2.21 -7.27
C GLY A 242 12.84 0.72 -6.90
N LEU A 243 12.59 -0.17 -7.86
CA LEU A 243 12.54 -1.61 -7.63
C LEU A 243 13.95 -2.22 -7.63
N THR A 244 14.14 -3.25 -6.82
CA THR A 244 15.37 -4.04 -6.77
C THR A 244 15.07 -5.50 -7.03
N PHE A 245 15.76 -6.09 -8.01
CA PHE A 245 15.64 -7.50 -8.38
C PHE A 245 16.98 -8.21 -8.23
N GLN A 246 17.02 -9.30 -7.48
CA GLN A 246 18.23 -10.08 -7.21
C GLN A 246 17.95 -11.58 -7.27
N ASN A 247 18.92 -12.34 -7.79
CA ASN A 247 18.92 -13.81 -7.75
C ASN A 247 17.63 -14.41 -8.33
N CYS A 248 17.26 -13.98 -9.53
CA CYS A 248 15.97 -14.29 -10.15
C CYS A 248 16.13 -14.81 -11.58
N ASN A 249 15.12 -15.44 -12.17
CA ASN A 249 15.15 -15.63 -13.63
C ASN A 249 14.82 -14.30 -14.30
N TYR A 250 13.67 -13.71 -13.96
CA TYR A 250 13.20 -12.44 -14.52
C TYR A 250 12.83 -11.44 -13.42
N GLY A 251 13.30 -10.20 -13.55
CA GLY A 251 12.82 -9.11 -12.70
C GLY A 251 11.35 -8.82 -12.97
N VAL A 252 11.05 -8.35 -14.17
CA VAL A 252 9.70 -8.16 -14.70
C VAL A 252 9.48 -9.09 -15.90
N ASN A 253 8.43 -9.90 -15.86
CA ASN A 253 7.98 -10.69 -16.98
C ASN A 253 6.67 -10.08 -17.53
N MET A 254 6.76 -9.47 -18.70
CA MET A 254 5.65 -8.90 -19.46
C MET A 254 5.43 -9.65 -20.78
N SER A 255 5.71 -10.96 -20.81
CA SER A 255 5.59 -11.78 -22.01
C SER A 255 4.14 -12.05 -22.44
N ASN A 256 3.14 -11.64 -21.65
CA ASN A 256 1.72 -11.84 -21.96
C ASN A 256 1.17 -10.88 -23.04
N GLY A 257 2.06 -10.27 -23.82
CA GLY A 257 1.75 -9.54 -25.06
C GLY A 257 0.62 -8.53 -24.90
N TYR A 258 -0.48 -8.77 -25.61
CA TYR A 258 -1.66 -7.91 -25.69
C TYR A 258 -2.45 -7.75 -24.39
N ASN A 259 -2.12 -8.51 -23.33
CA ASN A 259 -2.72 -8.30 -22.01
C ASN A 259 -1.96 -7.25 -21.18
N VAL A 260 -0.80 -6.79 -21.67
CA VAL A 260 -0.01 -5.73 -21.03
C VAL A 260 -0.14 -4.48 -21.89
N GLY A 261 -0.60 -3.38 -21.31
CA GLY A 261 -0.67 -2.07 -21.95
C GLY A 261 0.71 -1.39 -21.94
N ALA A 262 0.87 -0.35 -21.11
CA ALA A 262 2.11 0.40 -21.01
C ALA A 262 2.73 0.34 -19.61
N ILE A 263 4.03 0.03 -19.52
CA ILE A 263 4.76 0.04 -18.26
C ILE A 263 5.98 0.95 -18.29
N SER A 264 6.26 1.59 -17.14
CA SER A 264 7.45 2.40 -16.92
C SER A 264 8.29 1.80 -15.79
N LEU A 265 9.57 1.53 -16.03
CA LEU A 265 10.54 1.09 -15.03
C LEU A 265 11.54 2.20 -14.76
N ILE A 266 11.49 2.76 -13.55
CA ILE A 266 12.17 4.01 -13.19
C ILE A 266 13.07 3.78 -11.97
N ASP A 267 14.30 4.30 -12.00
CA ASP A 267 15.25 4.31 -10.87
C ASP A 267 15.52 2.94 -10.22
N SER A 268 15.37 1.88 -11.02
CA SER A 268 15.37 0.49 -10.57
C SER A 268 16.71 -0.21 -10.84
N SER A 269 16.94 -1.36 -10.21
CA SER A 269 18.18 -2.12 -10.36
C SER A 269 17.95 -3.62 -10.44
N VAL A 270 18.79 -4.29 -11.23
CA VAL A 270 18.82 -5.75 -11.36
C VAL A 270 20.25 -6.29 -11.23
N SER A 271 20.41 -7.43 -10.56
CA SER A 271 21.67 -8.17 -10.48
C SER A 271 21.44 -9.67 -10.37
N SER A 272 22.34 -10.48 -10.95
CA SER A 272 22.26 -11.95 -10.86
C SER A 272 20.90 -12.50 -11.28
N CYS A 273 20.30 -11.92 -12.34
CA CYS A 273 19.11 -12.45 -12.98
C CYS A 273 19.34 -12.74 -14.47
N ASN A 274 18.64 -13.71 -15.05
CA ASN A 274 18.75 -13.99 -16.48
C ASN A 274 18.30 -12.80 -17.36
N ALA A 275 17.26 -12.06 -16.93
CA ALA A 275 16.96 -10.74 -17.48
C ALA A 275 16.32 -9.78 -16.45
N GLY A 276 16.54 -8.48 -16.64
CA GLY A 276 15.80 -7.43 -15.93
C GLY A 276 14.34 -7.42 -16.34
N VAL A 277 14.08 -7.40 -17.65
CA VAL A 277 12.74 -7.50 -18.23
C VAL A 277 12.71 -8.60 -19.30
N TYR A 278 11.70 -9.46 -19.25
CA TYR A 278 11.36 -10.42 -20.30
C TYR A 278 10.10 -9.92 -21.02
N ALA A 279 10.25 -9.47 -22.26
CA ALA A 279 9.25 -8.64 -22.94
C ALA A 279 8.76 -9.25 -24.25
N ALA A 280 7.44 -9.22 -24.45
CA ALA A 280 6.83 -9.44 -25.75
C ALA A 280 6.86 -8.15 -26.57
N VAL A 281 7.35 -8.23 -27.82
CA VAL A 281 7.33 -7.10 -28.77
C VAL A 281 6.18 -7.31 -29.73
N THR A 282 5.12 -6.50 -29.57
CA THR A 282 3.86 -6.64 -30.34
C THR A 282 3.91 -5.95 -31.71
N GLY A 283 4.76 -4.93 -31.86
CA GLY A 283 4.80 -4.05 -33.03
C GLY A 283 3.75 -2.94 -33.01
N ASN A 284 3.03 -2.74 -31.90
CA ASN A 284 2.06 -1.64 -31.72
C ASN A 284 2.14 -1.06 -30.29
N GLY A 285 1.07 -0.38 -29.82
CA GLY A 285 1.04 0.24 -28.50
C GLY A 285 0.92 -0.73 -27.32
N GLU A 286 0.44 -1.95 -27.54
CA GLU A 286 0.36 -2.97 -26.50
C GLU A 286 1.75 -3.53 -26.19
N GLY A 287 2.01 -3.84 -24.92
CA GLY A 287 3.32 -4.30 -24.44
C GLY A 287 4.37 -3.19 -24.44
N SER A 288 3.95 -1.93 -24.35
CA SER A 288 4.87 -0.79 -24.32
C SER A 288 5.70 -0.78 -23.03
N LEU A 289 6.99 -0.46 -23.18
CA LEU A 289 7.97 -0.43 -22.09
C LEU A 289 8.84 0.82 -22.21
N ALA A 290 8.83 1.64 -21.16
CA ALA A 290 9.78 2.74 -20.96
C ALA A 290 10.70 2.42 -19.79
N ILE A 291 12.01 2.61 -19.97
CA ILE A 291 13.03 2.39 -18.93
C ILE A 291 13.82 3.69 -18.74
N ASP A 292 13.83 4.25 -17.52
CA ASP A 292 14.56 5.46 -17.14
C ASP A 292 15.42 5.18 -15.90
N ASN A 293 16.72 5.48 -15.98
CA ASN A 293 17.71 5.26 -14.92
C ASN A 293 17.67 3.82 -14.35
N PHE A 294 18.14 2.87 -15.17
CA PHE A 294 18.13 1.46 -14.82
C PHE A 294 19.54 0.94 -14.63
N ASN A 295 19.84 0.54 -13.39
CA ASN A 295 21.15 0.06 -13.00
C ASN A 295 21.25 -1.45 -13.20
N PHE A 296 22.33 -1.86 -13.85
CA PHE A 296 22.56 -3.24 -14.27
C PHE A 296 23.82 -3.79 -13.59
N GLY A 297 23.66 -4.92 -12.90
CA GLY A 297 24.76 -5.69 -12.29
C GLY A 297 25.27 -6.82 -13.18
N SER A 298 26.32 -7.52 -12.73
CA SER A 298 26.93 -8.64 -13.45
C SER A 298 25.96 -9.79 -13.74
N GLY A 299 26.11 -10.44 -14.90
CA GLY A 299 25.42 -11.69 -15.24
C GLY A 299 23.97 -11.53 -15.73
N VAL A 300 23.59 -10.34 -16.21
CA VAL A 300 22.19 -10.02 -16.59
C VAL A 300 22.07 -9.68 -18.07
N THR A 301 20.86 -9.67 -18.64
CA THR A 301 20.53 -8.89 -19.85
C THR A 301 19.42 -7.92 -19.48
N ALA A 302 19.54 -6.63 -19.80
CA ALA A 302 18.58 -5.64 -19.29
C ALA A 302 17.16 -5.93 -19.79
N VAL A 303 17.00 -6.21 -21.09
CA VAL A 303 15.73 -6.64 -21.69
C VAL A 303 15.95 -7.78 -22.67
N LYS A 304 15.22 -8.88 -22.52
CA LYS A 304 15.16 -10.01 -23.46
C LYS A 304 13.81 -10.09 -24.16
N SER A 305 13.83 -10.46 -25.43
CA SER A 305 12.66 -10.82 -26.22
C SER A 305 12.07 -12.13 -25.74
N SER A 306 10.76 -12.17 -25.52
CA SER A 306 10.06 -13.40 -25.16
C SER A 306 9.78 -14.34 -26.33
N LYS A 307 10.03 -13.90 -27.56
CA LYS A 307 9.81 -14.68 -28.78
C LYS A 307 10.94 -15.69 -29.03
N ASP A 308 12.18 -15.26 -28.80
CA ASP A 308 13.39 -16.00 -29.21
C ASP A 308 14.55 -15.88 -28.20
N GLY A 309 14.37 -15.16 -27.08
CA GLY A 309 15.40 -14.97 -26.06
C GLY A 309 16.50 -13.97 -26.43
N SER A 310 16.39 -13.31 -27.59
CA SER A 310 17.37 -12.32 -28.04
C SER A 310 17.44 -11.09 -27.12
N ALA A 311 18.59 -10.43 -27.06
CA ALA A 311 18.76 -9.21 -26.29
C ALA A 311 18.14 -8.00 -27.03
N LEU A 312 17.18 -7.34 -26.39
CA LEU A 312 16.58 -6.08 -26.89
C LEU A 312 17.29 -4.85 -26.30
N LEU A 313 17.79 -4.97 -25.07
CA LEU A 313 18.67 -4.00 -24.41
C LEU A 313 19.72 -4.76 -23.61
N SER A 314 21.00 -4.47 -23.86
CA SER A 314 22.10 -5.25 -23.27
C SER A 314 22.64 -4.70 -21.95
N GLY A 315 22.40 -3.42 -21.61
CA GLY A 315 23.02 -2.78 -20.45
C GLY A 315 22.21 -1.64 -19.83
N SER A 316 22.84 -0.87 -18.94
CA SER A 316 22.21 0.21 -18.17
C SER A 316 21.64 1.34 -19.03
N ILE A 317 20.65 2.04 -18.47
CA ILE A 317 20.20 3.34 -18.94
C ILE A 317 20.62 4.39 -17.92
N ALA A 318 21.40 5.39 -18.36
CA ALA A 318 21.87 6.45 -17.48
C ALA A 318 20.73 7.42 -17.09
N PRO A 319 20.82 8.11 -15.93
CA PRO A 319 19.94 9.22 -15.62
C PRO A 319 19.93 10.27 -16.76
N GLY A 320 18.74 10.77 -17.09
CA GLY A 320 18.56 11.75 -18.18
C GLY A 320 18.29 11.11 -19.54
N SER A 321 18.16 9.79 -19.60
CA SER A 321 17.78 9.05 -20.81
C SER A 321 16.64 8.08 -20.52
N THR A 322 15.75 7.90 -21.49
CA THR A 322 14.68 6.89 -21.46
C THR A 322 14.78 6.00 -22.68
N TRP A 323 14.85 4.69 -22.49
CA TRP A 323 14.76 3.71 -23.57
C TRP A 323 13.31 3.22 -23.72
N VAL A 324 12.84 3.08 -24.95
CA VAL A 324 11.43 2.82 -25.27
C VAL A 324 11.27 1.69 -26.29
N ILE A 325 10.40 0.73 -25.96
CA ILE A 325 9.68 -0.12 -26.91
C ILE A 325 8.20 0.31 -26.89
N GLY A 326 7.61 0.54 -28.06
CA GLY A 326 6.22 0.98 -28.18
C GLY A 326 6.06 2.17 -29.13
N ASN A 327 4.83 2.67 -29.25
CA ASN A 327 4.51 3.81 -30.09
C ASN A 327 4.95 5.13 -29.44
N ALA A 328 5.94 5.81 -30.03
CA ALA A 328 6.32 7.16 -29.61
C ALA A 328 5.27 8.22 -29.96
N ASN A 329 4.46 7.94 -30.99
CA ASN A 329 3.22 8.61 -31.37
C ASN A 329 2.36 7.60 -32.18
N PRO A 330 1.08 7.90 -32.51
CA PRO A 330 0.14 6.89 -33.01
C PRO A 330 0.56 6.07 -34.25
N GLN A 331 1.57 6.51 -35.03
CA GLN A 331 2.07 5.79 -36.21
C GLN A 331 3.58 5.55 -36.18
N ASN A 332 4.24 5.65 -35.03
CA ASN A 332 5.69 5.60 -34.92
C ASN A 332 6.17 4.61 -33.85
N PHE A 333 6.05 3.32 -34.16
CA PHE A 333 6.56 2.26 -33.29
C PHE A 333 8.10 2.31 -33.19
N GLN A 334 8.61 2.19 -31.97
CA GLN A 334 10.02 2.04 -31.65
C GLN A 334 10.29 0.65 -31.12
N SER A 335 11.29 -0.03 -31.65
CA SER A 335 11.73 -1.37 -31.21
C SER A 335 12.89 -1.32 -30.22
N GLY A 336 13.09 -0.20 -29.52
CA GLY A 336 14.19 0.00 -28.56
C GLY A 336 14.99 1.27 -28.81
N LYS A 337 14.33 2.43 -28.82
CA LYS A 337 14.97 3.75 -29.05
C LYS A 337 15.23 4.48 -27.74
N VAL A 338 16.38 5.15 -27.65
CA VAL A 338 16.71 6.04 -26.53
C VAL A 338 16.31 7.48 -26.85
N TYR A 339 15.68 8.14 -25.87
CA TYR A 339 15.34 9.56 -25.87
C TYR A 339 16.05 10.26 -24.72
N GLN A 340 16.49 11.49 -24.94
CA GLN A 340 17.01 12.34 -23.87
C GLN A 340 15.85 13.01 -23.13
N ILE A 341 15.91 13.03 -21.81
CA ILE A 341 14.89 13.63 -20.95
C ILE A 341 15.54 14.59 -19.94
N ASN A 342 14.85 15.67 -19.62
CA ASN A 342 15.27 16.54 -18.53
C ASN A 342 14.80 15.95 -17.19
N ARG A 343 15.71 15.85 -16.23
CA ARG A 343 15.41 15.47 -14.84
C ARG A 343 15.68 16.66 -13.93
N PRO A 344 14.68 17.52 -13.65
CA PRO A 344 14.89 18.71 -12.83
C PRO A 344 15.47 18.34 -11.46
N THR A 345 16.56 19.01 -11.07
CA THR A 345 17.29 18.72 -9.82
C THR A 345 16.41 18.83 -8.58
N ALA A 346 15.41 19.71 -8.59
CA ALA A 346 14.42 19.87 -7.52
C ALA A 346 13.53 18.62 -7.29
N LEU A 347 13.45 17.71 -8.26
CA LEU A 347 12.70 16.45 -8.14
C LEU A 347 13.59 15.27 -7.73
N LEU A 348 14.90 15.48 -7.57
CA LEU A 348 15.87 14.41 -7.37
C LEU A 348 16.41 14.37 -5.93
N SER A 349 16.68 13.16 -5.47
CA SER A 349 17.47 12.86 -4.27
C SER A 349 18.46 11.75 -4.59
N GLY A 350 19.76 12.01 -4.43
CA GLY A 350 20.81 11.06 -4.77
C GLY A 350 20.79 10.60 -6.25
N GLY A 351 20.40 11.49 -7.17
CA GLY A 351 20.31 11.19 -8.61
C GLY A 351 19.08 10.37 -9.05
N LYS A 352 18.19 10.02 -8.11
CA LYS A 352 16.90 9.35 -8.38
C LYS A 352 15.75 10.31 -8.11
N TYR A 353 14.56 10.06 -8.67
CA TYR A 353 13.37 10.81 -8.28
C TYR A 353 13.09 10.61 -6.80
N TYR A 354 12.79 11.72 -6.11
CA TYR A 354 12.53 11.68 -4.68
C TYR A 354 11.36 10.76 -4.36
N THR A 355 11.57 9.88 -3.39
CA THR A 355 10.53 9.05 -2.81
C THR A 355 10.60 9.18 -1.30
N LYS A 356 9.43 9.07 -0.65
CA LYS A 356 9.33 9.07 0.81
C LYS A 356 8.51 7.85 1.23
N LYS A 357 8.99 7.13 2.25
CA LYS A 357 8.20 6.13 2.95
C LYS A 357 7.06 6.83 3.68
N GLN A 358 5.90 6.18 3.77
CA GLN A 358 4.81 6.71 4.56
C GLN A 358 5.27 6.80 6.04
N PRO A 359 5.26 7.99 6.66
CA PRO A 359 5.58 8.10 8.08
C PRO A 359 4.54 7.35 8.91
N GLN A 360 5.00 6.43 9.76
CA GLN A 360 4.16 5.78 10.78
C GLN A 360 4.42 6.33 12.19
N TYR A 361 5.51 7.09 12.33
CA TYR A 361 5.96 7.68 13.59
C TYR A 361 6.27 6.60 14.65
N GLU A 362 6.81 5.47 14.20
CA GLU A 362 7.20 4.33 15.02
C GLU A 362 8.24 4.69 16.09
N ASN A 363 9.13 5.64 15.80
CA ASN A 363 10.17 6.14 16.70
C ASN A 363 9.73 7.37 17.49
N TYR A 364 8.45 7.45 17.86
CA TYR A 364 7.90 8.55 18.67
C TYR A 364 7.09 7.97 19.82
N ASP A 365 7.30 8.51 21.01
CA ASP A 365 6.55 8.12 22.20
C ASP A 365 5.13 8.70 22.15
N VAL A 366 4.16 8.04 22.77
CA VAL A 366 2.76 8.50 22.79
C VAL A 366 2.60 9.91 23.37
N SER A 367 3.47 10.31 24.31
CA SER A 367 3.48 11.67 24.86
C SER A 367 3.82 12.75 23.82
N GLN A 368 4.39 12.39 22.68
CA GLN A 368 4.69 13.30 21.57
C GLN A 368 3.52 13.50 20.61
N PHE A 369 2.39 12.83 20.88
CA PHE A 369 1.14 13.01 20.15
C PHE A 369 0.19 13.91 20.93
N ILE A 370 -0.67 14.62 20.20
CA ILE A 370 -1.83 15.30 20.76
C ILE A 370 -3.07 14.77 20.05
N ASN A 371 -3.95 14.12 20.80
CA ASN A 371 -5.25 13.70 20.30
C ASN A 371 -6.19 14.91 20.31
N VAL A 372 -6.74 15.30 19.16
CA VAL A 372 -7.60 16.51 19.04
C VAL A 372 -8.83 16.44 19.95
N LYS A 373 -9.36 15.24 20.23
CA LYS A 373 -10.52 15.04 21.12
C LYS A 373 -10.17 15.03 22.61
N SER A 374 -8.89 15.04 22.94
CA SER A 374 -8.39 15.04 24.31
C SER A 374 -7.46 16.22 24.59
N ALA A 375 -7.40 17.20 23.69
CA ALA A 375 -6.59 18.38 23.87
C ALA A 375 -7.19 19.27 24.97
N SER A 376 -6.40 19.52 26.02
CA SER A 376 -6.86 20.33 27.16
C SER A 376 -7.27 21.73 26.71
N GLY A 377 -8.41 22.22 27.22
CA GLY A 377 -8.95 23.53 26.90
C GLY A 377 -9.76 23.62 25.60
N TYR A 378 -9.89 22.52 24.85
CA TYR A 378 -10.64 22.47 23.60
C TYR A 378 -11.62 21.30 23.60
N THR A 379 -12.77 21.49 22.95
CA THR A 379 -13.73 20.41 22.69
C THR A 379 -13.78 20.19 21.19
N VAL A 380 -13.45 18.97 20.76
CA VAL A 380 -13.56 18.52 19.37
C VAL A 380 -14.44 17.27 19.35
N TYR A 381 -15.55 17.33 18.62
CA TYR A 381 -16.60 16.32 18.61
C TYR A 381 -16.33 15.24 17.57
N GLY A 382 -16.05 15.62 16.33
CA GLY A 382 -15.92 14.69 15.20
C GLY A 382 -17.21 13.90 14.93
N ASP A 383 -18.37 14.50 15.21
CA ASP A 383 -19.69 13.87 15.20
C ASP A 383 -20.58 14.27 14.01
N ASN A 384 -20.03 15.03 13.05
CA ASN A 384 -20.72 15.62 11.90
C ASN A 384 -21.85 16.61 12.24
N GLN A 385 -21.96 17.08 13.48
CA GLN A 385 -23.05 17.96 13.93
C GLN A 385 -22.52 19.29 14.44
N HIS A 386 -21.58 19.23 15.38
CA HIS A 386 -20.97 20.41 15.98
C HIS A 386 -19.88 20.98 15.08
N ASP A 387 -19.67 22.28 15.19
CA ASP A 387 -18.57 22.95 14.48
C ASP A 387 -17.27 22.80 15.27
N ASP A 388 -16.32 22.07 14.70
CA ASP A 388 -15.01 21.81 15.29
C ASP A 388 -13.93 22.85 14.88
N SER A 389 -14.30 23.88 14.11
CA SER A 389 -13.31 24.72 13.42
C SER A 389 -12.35 25.47 14.33
N ASP A 390 -12.85 26.21 15.32
CA ASP A 390 -12.04 27.03 16.22
C ASP A 390 -11.09 26.17 17.05
N ALA A 391 -11.61 25.06 17.59
CA ALA A 391 -10.84 24.12 18.38
C ALA A 391 -9.73 23.47 17.54
N ILE A 392 -10.03 22.99 16.33
CA ILE A 392 -9.02 22.39 15.45
C ILE A 392 -7.94 23.42 15.09
N ASN A 393 -8.31 24.64 14.68
CA ASN A 393 -7.35 25.70 14.34
C ASN A 393 -6.42 26.03 15.52
N ALA A 394 -6.97 26.15 16.73
CA ALA A 394 -6.19 26.44 17.92
C ALA A 394 -5.23 25.28 18.27
N ILE A 395 -5.69 24.03 18.18
CA ILE A 395 -4.86 22.85 18.44
C ILE A 395 -3.72 22.75 17.42
N LEU A 396 -4.01 22.90 16.12
CA LEU A 396 -2.99 22.86 15.07
C LEU A 396 -1.94 23.96 15.27
N THR A 397 -2.38 25.18 15.57
CA THR A 397 -1.50 26.33 15.84
C THR A 397 -0.60 26.09 17.06
N ALA A 398 -1.16 25.60 18.16
CA ALA A 398 -0.40 25.36 19.39
C ALA A 398 0.62 24.20 19.26
N ASN A 399 0.45 23.31 18.29
CA ASN A 399 1.22 22.06 18.21
C ASN A 399 2.11 21.93 16.97
N ALA A 400 2.07 22.88 16.04
CA ALA A 400 2.95 22.91 14.88
C ALA A 400 4.44 22.84 15.31
N GLY A 401 5.20 21.89 14.73
CA GLY A 401 6.60 21.63 15.08
C GLY A 401 6.84 20.95 16.45
N CYS A 402 5.82 20.91 17.32
CA CYS A 402 5.91 20.51 18.72
C CYS A 402 5.34 19.11 19.01
N LYS A 403 4.21 18.75 18.43
CA LYS A 403 3.55 17.44 18.60
C LYS A 403 3.05 16.90 17.26
N ILE A 404 2.83 15.59 17.20
CA ILE A 404 2.10 14.96 16.10
C ILE A 404 0.62 15.02 16.43
N VAL A 405 -0.17 15.70 15.61
CA VAL A 405 -1.60 15.88 15.83
C VAL A 405 -2.35 14.66 15.31
N TYR A 406 -2.96 13.93 16.23
CA TYR A 406 -3.75 12.75 15.96
C TYR A 406 -5.24 13.12 15.87
N PHE A 407 -5.87 12.77 14.75
CA PHE A 407 -7.30 12.84 14.54
C PHE A 407 -7.88 11.43 14.65
N PRO A 408 -8.52 11.06 15.79
CA PRO A 408 -9.28 9.82 15.89
C PRO A 408 -10.33 9.71 14.78
N GLN A 409 -10.89 8.51 14.60
CA GLN A 409 -12.04 8.33 13.72
C GLN A 409 -13.16 9.33 14.05
N GLY A 410 -13.74 9.93 13.01
CA GLY A 410 -14.78 10.94 13.15
C GLY A 410 -15.00 11.70 11.86
N ILE A 411 -16.11 12.44 11.82
CA ILE A 411 -16.40 13.43 10.79
C ILE A 411 -16.41 14.80 11.47
N TYR A 412 -15.33 15.54 11.30
CA TYR A 412 -15.08 16.85 11.88
C TYR A 412 -15.70 17.90 10.97
N LYS A 413 -16.89 18.37 11.35
CA LYS A 413 -17.60 19.41 10.62
C LYS A 413 -16.94 20.76 10.90
N VAL A 414 -16.65 21.50 9.84
CA VAL A 414 -16.02 22.81 9.91
C VAL A 414 -16.82 23.81 9.08
N THR A 415 -17.02 25.02 9.61
CA THR A 415 -17.70 26.11 8.89
C THR A 415 -16.76 27.21 8.44
N GLN A 416 -15.48 27.15 8.80
CA GLN A 416 -14.42 28.05 8.32
C GLN A 416 -13.18 27.26 7.91
N THR A 417 -12.26 27.93 7.22
CA THR A 417 -10.99 27.35 6.78
C THR A 417 -10.20 26.79 7.96
N ILE A 418 -9.73 25.56 7.83
CA ILE A 418 -8.75 24.95 8.73
C ILE A 418 -7.35 25.32 8.25
N TYR A 419 -6.68 26.19 8.99
CA TYR A 419 -5.29 26.54 8.74
C TYR A 419 -4.36 25.47 9.34
N VAL A 420 -3.47 24.93 8.52
CA VAL A 420 -2.42 23.99 8.91
C VAL A 420 -1.08 24.73 8.87
N PRO A 421 -0.52 25.16 10.02
CA PRO A 421 0.72 25.92 10.04
C PRO A 421 1.94 25.10 9.56
N PRO A 422 3.00 25.75 9.03
CA PRO A 422 4.25 25.09 8.69
C PRO A 422 4.83 24.26 9.85
N GLY A 423 5.44 23.12 9.54
CA GLY A 423 5.97 22.18 10.54
C GLY A 423 4.92 21.30 11.24
N SER A 424 3.63 21.45 10.91
CA SER A 424 2.56 20.54 11.34
C SER A 424 2.80 19.10 10.88
N ARG A 425 2.54 18.13 11.77
CA ARG A 425 2.51 16.70 11.44
C ARG A 425 1.17 16.14 11.87
N ILE A 426 0.34 15.75 10.90
CA ILE A 426 -1.05 15.32 11.14
C ILE A 426 -1.19 13.85 10.75
N ILE A 427 -1.92 13.07 11.55
CA ILE A 427 -2.25 11.69 11.24
C ILE A 427 -3.67 11.34 11.69
N GLY A 428 -4.43 10.72 10.79
CA GLY A 428 -5.77 10.20 11.08
C GLY A 428 -5.78 8.75 11.54
N ASP A 429 -6.97 8.24 11.81
CA ASP A 429 -7.24 6.81 11.95
C ASP A 429 -7.54 6.18 10.56
N VAL A 430 -8.43 5.20 10.49
CA VAL A 430 -8.89 4.59 9.23
C VAL A 430 -9.49 5.61 8.27
N PHE A 431 -10.47 6.40 8.74
CA PHE A 431 -11.24 7.32 7.90
C PHE A 431 -11.65 8.59 8.66
N SER A 432 -10.66 9.36 9.13
CA SER A 432 -10.90 10.68 9.77
C SER A 432 -11.19 11.73 8.70
N VAL A 433 -12.38 12.33 8.72
CA VAL A 433 -12.86 13.23 7.67
C VAL A 433 -13.02 14.65 8.21
N ILE A 434 -12.45 15.65 7.53
CA ILE A 434 -12.82 17.06 7.73
C ILE A 434 -13.83 17.43 6.64
N THR A 435 -15.02 17.89 7.02
CA THR A 435 -16.08 18.25 6.08
C THR A 435 -16.41 19.74 6.20
N GLY A 436 -16.22 20.49 5.11
CA GLY A 436 -16.55 21.91 5.04
C GLY A 436 -18.01 22.11 4.67
N ILE A 437 -18.74 22.86 5.49
CA ILE A 437 -20.16 23.17 5.26
C ILE A 437 -20.49 24.61 5.66
N GLY A 438 -21.50 25.20 5.02
CA GLY A 438 -22.05 26.50 5.41
C GLY A 438 -21.64 27.65 4.50
N ALA A 439 -21.94 28.87 4.94
CA ALA A 439 -21.90 30.08 4.11
C ALA A 439 -20.48 30.46 3.62
N ASN A 440 -19.42 29.93 4.22
CA ASN A 440 -18.05 30.19 3.76
C ASN A 440 -17.66 29.39 2.52
N PHE A 441 -18.34 28.27 2.22
CA PHE A 441 -17.95 27.34 1.15
C PHE A 441 -18.97 27.23 0.00
N TYR A 442 -20.12 27.92 0.06
CA TYR A 442 -21.20 27.74 -0.93
C TYR A 442 -20.97 28.50 -2.26
N ASN A 443 -20.24 29.62 -2.24
CA ASN A 443 -20.19 30.54 -3.37
C ASN A 443 -19.09 30.15 -4.37
N ALA A 444 -19.47 29.54 -5.49
CA ALA A 444 -18.55 29.18 -6.56
C ALA A 444 -17.87 30.40 -7.25
N GLY A 445 -18.45 31.60 -7.14
CA GLY A 445 -17.85 32.84 -7.63
C GLY A 445 -16.78 33.44 -6.69
N SER A 446 -16.66 32.92 -5.46
CA SER A 446 -15.63 33.30 -4.49
C SER A 446 -15.23 32.07 -3.65
N PRO A 447 -14.61 31.06 -4.28
CA PRO A 447 -14.33 29.79 -3.62
C PRO A 447 -13.35 29.98 -2.46
N GLN A 448 -13.61 29.31 -1.34
CA GLN A 448 -12.74 29.30 -0.16
C GLN A 448 -12.20 27.90 0.10
N PRO A 449 -10.95 27.75 0.55
CA PRO A 449 -10.38 26.45 0.87
C PRO A 449 -10.95 25.91 2.18
N ILE A 450 -11.35 24.63 2.22
CA ILE A 450 -11.73 23.97 3.48
C ILE A 450 -10.50 23.80 4.38
N ALA A 451 -9.35 23.45 3.79
CA ALA A 451 -8.07 23.37 4.48
C ALA A 451 -7.02 24.19 3.74
N GLN A 452 -6.27 25.01 4.47
CA GLN A 452 -5.17 25.83 3.96
C GLN A 452 -3.86 25.36 4.58
N VAL A 453 -3.00 24.71 3.79
CA VAL A 453 -1.70 24.20 4.25
C VAL A 453 -0.63 25.25 4.00
N GLY A 454 -0.24 25.96 5.07
CA GLY A 454 0.65 27.11 4.99
C GLY A 454 0.02 28.33 4.29
N HIS A 455 0.68 29.47 4.42
CA HIS A 455 0.43 30.66 3.62
C HIS A 455 1.33 30.70 2.38
N SER A 456 1.03 31.61 1.46
CA SER A 456 1.89 31.83 0.29
C SER A 456 3.29 32.25 0.74
N GLY A 457 4.30 31.51 0.31
CA GLY A 457 5.70 31.76 0.67
C GLY A 457 6.19 30.98 1.90
N ASP A 458 5.32 30.32 2.65
CA ASP A 458 5.73 29.49 3.78
C ASP A 458 6.52 28.25 3.32
N VAL A 459 7.49 27.82 4.15
CA VAL A 459 8.31 26.62 3.96
C VAL A 459 8.38 25.86 5.28
N GLY A 460 8.26 24.53 5.29
CA GLY A 460 8.33 23.72 6.52
C GLY A 460 8.25 22.22 6.33
#